data_AF-A0A9R1C5F7-F1
#
_entry.id   AF-A0A9R1C5F7-F1
#
_cell.length_a   1.000
_cell.length_b   1.000
_cell.length_c   1.000
_cell.angle_alpha   90.00
_cell.angle_beta   90.00
_cell.angle_gamma   90.00
#
_symmetry.space_group_name_H-M   'P 1'
#
loop_
_entity.id
_entity.type
_entity.pdbx_description
1 polymer ?
#
loop_
_entity_poly.entity_id
_entity_poly.type
_entity_poly.pdbx_seq_one_letter_code
_entity_poly.pdbx_strand_id
1 'polypeptide(L)'
;MVAAGLPHIKHQPAESQPCFATMDIDIDTPSSSPRGRPSSCAGIDLRCLLSVVFGGIFTVFLLGASQAALPSASLFLQRYSAATQRPSPPRFAYLVSGSKGDAARLRRCLLALYHPRNRYILHLDAEAPNSDRAELAAFVAAHPVLAAAGNVRVVEKANLVTYRGITMVTTTLHAAAAFLHGPGAAGWDWFINLSASDYPLVTQDDLMDVFSRLPRDLNFIEHTSDMGWKAHARAKPLVVDPGLYLKTKRDLMWMNTETQKRELPTAFTLFTGSAWTVLSRPFVEYVISGWDNLPRTLLLYYGNFVSSPEGYFQTVACNANEFRNTTVNHDMHYISWGEPLGQHPELINATHWGRMLGSDAPFARKFGRDANDVVLARIDEELLARQPDMLIPGGWCMGNVGAGSGDDHCSAVGDATLLHPGLGAARLQRLVESLLSEDNFRPKQCKIVEHNN
;
A
#
# COMPACT_ATOMS: atom_id res chain seq x y z
N MET A 1 -33.76 -11.31 74.54
CA MET A 1 -33.77 -12.31 73.46
C MET A 1 -33.23 -11.65 72.21
N VAL A 2 -32.02 -12.05 71.78
CA VAL A 2 -31.72 -12.72 70.50
C VAL A 2 -31.93 -11.76 69.31
N ALA A 3 -30.89 -11.06 68.83
CA ALA A 3 -29.86 -11.50 67.88
C ALA A 3 -30.40 -11.87 66.48
N ALA A 4 -30.05 -11.07 65.47
CA ALA A 4 -29.81 -11.54 64.10
C ALA A 4 -29.00 -10.47 63.35
N GLY A 5 -27.73 -10.77 63.11
CA GLY A 5 -26.83 -9.97 62.28
C GLY A 5 -27.01 -10.26 60.79
N LEU A 6 -26.80 -9.24 59.97
CA LEU A 6 -26.64 -9.35 58.52
C LEU A 6 -25.19 -9.74 58.18
N PRO A 7 -24.95 -10.62 57.20
CA PRO A 7 -23.60 -11.07 56.86
C PRO A 7 -22.82 -10.08 55.98
N HIS A 8 -21.51 -10.11 56.19
CA HIS A 8 -20.47 -9.43 55.41
C HIS A 8 -20.39 -10.02 53.98
N ILE A 9 -20.60 -9.20 52.96
CA ILE A 9 -20.25 -9.57 51.57
C ILE A 9 -18.79 -9.21 51.34
N LYS A 10 -17.96 -10.23 51.09
CA LYS A 10 -16.58 -10.09 50.64
C LYS A 10 -16.58 -9.61 49.18
N HIS A 11 -15.89 -8.51 48.89
CA HIS A 11 -15.48 -8.18 47.53
C HIS A 11 -14.40 -9.17 47.08
N GLN A 12 -14.69 -9.97 46.06
CA GLN A 12 -13.68 -10.61 45.22
C GLN A 12 -13.27 -9.62 44.11
N PRO A 13 -11.98 -9.54 43.76
CA PRO A 13 -11.51 -8.72 42.64
C PRO A 13 -11.90 -9.39 41.32
N ALA A 14 -12.27 -8.55 40.35
CA ALA A 14 -12.67 -8.94 39.01
C ALA A 14 -11.54 -9.67 38.28
N GLU A 15 -11.85 -10.87 37.79
CA GLU A 15 -11.06 -11.56 36.79
C GLU A 15 -11.11 -10.81 35.45
N SER A 16 -9.97 -10.88 34.77
CA SER A 16 -9.60 -10.30 33.48
C SER A 16 -10.67 -10.32 32.39
N GLN A 17 -11.03 -9.14 31.89
CA GLN A 17 -11.63 -8.95 30.57
C GLN A 17 -10.56 -9.07 29.47
N PRO A 18 -10.88 -9.64 28.29
CA PRO A 18 -9.96 -9.69 27.16
C PRO A 18 -9.76 -8.30 26.54
N CYS A 19 -8.52 -7.97 26.20
CA CYS A 19 -8.15 -6.76 25.46
C CYS A 19 -8.92 -6.65 24.15
N PHE A 20 -9.67 -5.57 23.99
CA PHE A 20 -10.19 -5.13 22.70
C PHE A 20 -9.03 -4.72 21.78
N ALA A 21 -9.02 -5.24 20.55
CA ALA A 21 -8.07 -4.85 19.51
C ALA A 21 -8.58 -3.59 18.78
N THR A 22 -8.66 -2.48 19.49
CA THR A 22 -8.69 -1.15 18.89
C THR A 22 -7.31 -0.52 19.05
N MET A 23 -6.81 0.13 18.00
CA MET A 23 -5.50 0.79 18.05
C MET A 23 -5.68 2.27 17.74
N ASP A 24 -5.40 3.08 18.75
CA ASP A 24 -5.00 4.46 18.58
C ASP A 24 -3.56 4.48 18.04
N ILE A 25 -3.39 4.87 16.79
CA ILE A 25 -2.06 5.05 16.18
C ILE A 25 -1.65 6.50 16.43
N ASP A 26 -1.21 6.78 17.66
CA ASP A 26 -0.45 8.00 17.97
C ASP A 26 1.05 7.66 17.82
N ILE A 27 1.70 8.31 16.84
CA ILE A 27 3.16 8.23 16.68
C ILE A 27 3.75 9.16 17.75
N ASP A 28 4.03 8.61 18.93
CA ASP A 28 4.66 9.36 20.01
C ASP A 28 6.04 9.87 19.60
N THR A 29 6.17 11.19 19.57
CA THR A 29 7.46 11.90 19.46
C THR A 29 7.97 12.20 20.87
N PRO A 30 9.25 11.97 21.20
CA PRO A 30 9.76 12.28 22.53
C PRO A 30 9.85 13.79 22.70
N SER A 31 9.00 14.34 23.58
CA SER A 31 9.05 15.75 23.97
C SER A 31 10.25 16.02 24.88
N SER A 32 11.18 16.86 24.42
CA SER A 32 12.20 17.48 25.25
C SER A 32 11.76 18.90 25.60
N SER A 33 11.65 19.22 26.90
CA SER A 33 11.58 20.60 27.39
C SER A 33 12.73 20.86 28.37
N PRO A 34 13.39 22.03 28.33
CA PRO A 34 14.61 22.30 29.10
C PRO A 34 14.32 23.11 30.36
N ARG A 35 15.02 22.82 31.48
CA ARG A 35 15.19 23.78 32.59
C ARG A 35 16.53 23.60 33.32
N GLY A 36 17.30 24.70 33.38
CA GLY A 36 17.89 25.19 34.64
C GLY A 36 19.25 24.65 35.12
N ARG A 37 20.30 25.44 34.88
CA ARG A 37 21.65 25.52 35.51
C ARG A 37 21.63 25.60 37.07
N PRO A 38 22.78 25.59 37.83
CA PRO A 38 24.17 25.93 37.43
C PRO A 38 25.37 25.15 38.06
N SER A 39 26.55 25.51 37.52
CA SER A 39 27.89 25.67 38.17
C SER A 39 28.72 24.46 38.64
N SER A 40 29.90 24.27 38.03
CA SER A 40 31.21 24.45 38.71
C SER A 40 32.37 24.37 37.70
N CYS A 41 33.44 25.09 38.02
CA CYS A 41 34.71 25.31 37.32
C CYS A 41 35.59 24.07 37.10
N ALA A 42 36.38 24.10 36.02
CA ALA A 42 37.81 23.73 35.88
C ALA A 42 38.02 23.28 34.42
N GLY A 43 38.75 24.01 33.59
CA GLY A 43 40.21 23.89 33.49
C GLY A 43 40.54 23.71 32.01
N ILE A 44 41.17 24.71 31.39
CA ILE A 44 41.69 24.66 30.02
C ILE A 44 43.05 23.96 30.11
N ASP A 45 43.26 22.88 29.36
CA ASP A 45 44.60 22.37 29.09
C ASP A 45 44.91 22.49 27.59
N LEU A 46 46.00 23.20 27.32
CA LEU A 46 46.44 23.69 26.02
C LEU A 46 47.85 23.14 25.77
N ARG A 47 47.95 21.87 25.34
CA ARG A 47 49.15 21.19 24.84
C ARG A 47 48.64 20.05 23.93
N CYS A 48 48.98 19.89 22.65
CA CYS A 48 50.23 20.08 21.94
C CYS A 48 49.95 20.49 20.49
N LEU A 49 50.67 21.53 20.05
CA LEU A 49 50.94 21.84 18.65
C LEU A 49 52.29 21.21 18.26
N LEU A 50 52.41 20.85 16.99
CA LEU A 50 53.62 20.58 16.19
C LEU A 50 54.19 19.16 16.16
N SER A 51 53.88 18.46 15.06
CA SER A 51 54.91 17.82 14.21
C SER A 51 54.36 17.72 12.78
N VAL A 52 54.72 18.71 11.97
CA VAL A 52 54.67 18.65 10.50
C VAL A 52 55.96 17.97 10.04
N VAL A 53 55.91 17.39 8.84
CA VAL A 53 57.01 16.81 8.05
C VAL A 53 57.23 15.32 8.32
N PHE A 54 56.58 14.48 7.52
CA PHE A 54 57.23 13.44 6.70
C PHE A 54 56.14 12.73 5.88
N GLY A 55 56.35 12.57 4.57
CA GLY A 55 55.57 11.62 3.78
C GLY A 55 54.79 12.17 2.58
N GLY A 56 55.18 13.31 2.02
CA GLY A 56 54.95 13.51 0.58
C GLY A 56 55.82 12.52 -0.19
N ILE A 57 55.20 11.45 -0.71
CA ILE A 57 55.52 10.61 -1.90
C ILE A 57 54.42 9.53 -1.91
N PHE A 58 53.23 9.86 -2.41
CA PHE A 58 52.29 8.86 -2.96
C PHE A 58 51.24 9.50 -3.89
N THR A 59 51.60 10.57 -4.57
CA THR A 59 50.69 11.34 -5.45
C THR A 59 51.12 11.38 -6.92
N VAL A 60 52.00 10.48 -7.36
CA VAL A 60 52.43 10.41 -8.79
C VAL A 60 52.40 8.99 -9.39
N PHE A 61 51.86 7.98 -8.69
CA PHE A 61 51.71 6.61 -9.22
C PHE A 61 50.24 6.13 -9.35
N LEU A 62 49.32 7.05 -9.63
CA LEU A 62 47.91 6.73 -9.94
C LEU A 62 47.41 7.53 -11.16
N LEU A 63 48.23 7.60 -12.22
CA LEU A 63 47.82 8.22 -13.50
C LEU A 63 48.27 7.42 -14.74
N GLY A 64 48.57 6.13 -14.56
CA GLY A 64 49.06 5.30 -15.66
C GLY A 64 48.82 3.81 -15.47
N ALA A 65 47.59 3.39 -15.14
CA ALA A 65 47.06 2.04 -15.39
C ALA A 65 45.65 1.86 -14.81
N SER A 66 44.64 2.49 -15.43
CA SER A 66 43.23 2.17 -15.16
C SER A 66 42.39 2.56 -16.37
N GLN A 67 42.74 2.03 -17.54
CA GLN A 67 41.70 1.75 -18.54
C GLN A 67 40.90 0.54 -18.02
N ALA A 68 40.12 0.76 -16.97
CA ALA A 68 39.06 -0.16 -16.62
C ALA A 68 37.97 0.06 -17.65
N ALA A 69 37.92 -0.82 -18.64
CA ALA A 69 36.76 -0.96 -19.51
C ALA A 69 35.51 -0.98 -18.63
N LEU A 70 34.58 -0.06 -18.90
CA LEU A 70 33.22 -0.14 -18.38
C LEU A 70 32.72 -1.56 -18.64
N PRO A 71 32.28 -2.32 -17.61
CA PRO A 71 31.70 -3.62 -17.89
C PRO A 71 30.46 -3.39 -18.75
N SER A 72 30.53 -3.88 -19.99
CA SER A 72 29.42 -3.90 -20.91
C SER A 72 28.19 -4.48 -20.21
N ALA A 73 27.02 -3.96 -20.57
CA ALA A 73 25.70 -4.26 -20.00
C ALA A 73 25.20 -5.70 -20.27
N SER A 74 26.04 -6.71 -20.02
CA SER A 74 25.76 -8.12 -20.25
C SER A 74 25.96 -9.01 -19.02
N LEU A 75 26.06 -8.42 -17.81
CA LEU A 75 26.24 -9.18 -16.56
C LEU A 75 25.00 -9.28 -15.65
N PHE A 76 23.81 -8.85 -16.09
CA PHE A 76 22.55 -9.08 -15.36
C PHE A 76 21.67 -10.21 -15.92
N LEU A 77 22.28 -11.13 -16.68
CA LEU A 77 21.77 -12.49 -16.83
C LEU A 77 22.72 -13.46 -16.12
N GLN A 78 22.96 -13.22 -14.83
CA GLN A 78 23.40 -14.33 -13.99
C GLN A 78 22.23 -15.31 -13.98
N ARG A 79 22.37 -16.41 -14.72
CA ARG A 79 21.56 -17.62 -14.55
C ARG A 79 21.40 -17.80 -13.05
N TYR A 80 20.19 -17.60 -12.54
CA TYR A 80 19.85 -17.93 -11.18
C TYR A 80 20.29 -19.38 -10.99
N SER A 81 21.36 -19.55 -10.22
CA SER A 81 21.71 -20.85 -9.70
C SER A 81 20.47 -21.33 -8.98
N ALA A 82 19.90 -22.44 -9.45
CA ALA A 82 18.81 -23.12 -8.79
C ALA A 82 19.30 -23.54 -7.40
N ALA A 83 19.21 -22.63 -6.43
CA ALA A 83 19.14 -22.99 -5.04
C ALA A 83 17.80 -23.70 -4.88
N THR A 84 17.89 -24.97 -4.52
CA THR A 84 16.84 -26.00 -4.41
C THR A 84 15.78 -25.72 -3.32
N GLN A 85 15.58 -24.46 -2.93
CA GLN A 85 14.50 -24.05 -2.05
C GLN A 85 13.47 -23.28 -2.88
N ARG A 86 12.23 -23.80 -2.95
CA ARG A 86 11.11 -23.00 -3.49
C ARG A 86 11.06 -21.68 -2.71
N PRO A 87 11.09 -20.51 -3.37
CA PRO A 87 10.98 -19.25 -2.68
C PRO A 87 9.68 -19.24 -1.86
N SER A 88 9.77 -18.89 -0.59
CA SER A 88 8.61 -18.92 0.32
C SER A 88 7.49 -18.03 -0.22
N PRO A 89 6.21 -18.43 -0.13
CA PRO A 89 5.10 -17.59 -0.56
C PRO A 89 5.19 -16.18 0.04
N PRO A 90 5.04 -15.15 -0.80
CA PRO A 90 5.13 -13.77 -0.33
C PRO A 90 3.97 -13.44 0.61
N ARG A 91 4.09 -12.31 1.30
CA ARG A 91 3.00 -11.76 2.11
C ARG A 91 2.67 -10.36 1.64
N PHE A 92 1.39 -10.09 1.46
CA PHE A 92 0.87 -8.81 1.02
C PHE A 92 0.33 -8.01 2.21
N ALA A 93 0.54 -6.70 2.18
CA ALA A 93 -0.06 -5.73 3.09
C ALA A 93 -1.13 -4.94 2.33
N TYR A 94 -2.40 -5.20 2.62
CA TYR A 94 -3.54 -4.56 1.94
C TYR A 94 -4.07 -3.39 2.74
N LEU A 95 -4.14 -2.22 2.11
CA LEU A 95 -5.02 -1.14 2.53
C LEU A 95 -6.32 -1.25 1.72
N VAL A 96 -7.46 -1.49 2.37
CA VAL A 96 -8.78 -1.44 1.73
C VAL A 96 -9.55 -0.24 2.30
N SER A 97 -9.76 0.76 1.45
CA SER A 97 -10.33 2.06 1.86
C SER A 97 -11.75 2.29 1.36
N GLY A 98 -12.61 2.85 2.18
CA GLY A 98 -13.97 3.24 1.82
C GLY A 98 -14.39 4.53 2.52
N SER A 99 -15.64 4.92 2.28
CA SER A 99 -16.26 6.06 2.93
C SER A 99 -17.67 5.69 3.41
N LYS A 100 -18.51 6.68 3.69
CA LYS A 100 -19.88 6.49 4.16
C LYS A 100 -20.66 5.51 3.29
N GLY A 101 -21.19 4.46 3.92
CA GLY A 101 -21.99 3.41 3.27
C GLY A 101 -21.17 2.33 2.55
N ASP A 102 -19.85 2.30 2.72
CA ASP A 102 -18.99 1.27 2.10
C ASP A 102 -18.62 0.12 3.06
N ALA A 103 -19.08 0.11 4.32
CA ALA A 103 -18.70 -0.91 5.31
C ALA A 103 -18.95 -2.35 4.84
N ALA A 104 -20.15 -2.63 4.29
CA ALA A 104 -20.49 -3.94 3.75
C ALA A 104 -19.60 -4.34 2.55
N ARG A 105 -19.19 -3.37 1.73
CA ARG A 105 -18.33 -3.59 0.58
C ARG A 105 -16.89 -3.86 1.00
N LEU A 106 -16.40 -3.18 2.05
CA LEU A 106 -15.12 -3.49 2.69
C LEU A 106 -15.12 -4.90 3.28
N ARG A 107 -16.20 -5.29 3.97
CA ARG A 107 -16.37 -6.66 4.47
C ARG A 107 -16.31 -7.69 3.34
N ARG A 108 -17.10 -7.52 2.28
CA ARG A 108 -17.12 -8.42 1.12
C ARG A 108 -15.74 -8.53 0.47
N CYS A 109 -15.08 -7.38 0.24
CA CYS A 109 -13.75 -7.33 -0.35
C CYS A 109 -12.69 -7.99 0.55
N LEU A 110 -12.72 -7.76 1.87
CA LEU A 110 -11.83 -8.44 2.81
C LEU A 110 -11.95 -9.96 2.68
N LEU A 111 -13.18 -10.49 2.71
CA LEU A 111 -13.42 -11.94 2.65
C LEU A 111 -12.92 -12.54 1.31
N ALA A 112 -13.04 -11.79 0.22
CA ALA A 112 -12.50 -12.14 -1.09
C ALA A 112 -10.96 -12.06 -1.17
N LEU A 113 -10.32 -11.24 -0.34
CA LEU A 113 -8.87 -11.02 -0.33
C LEU A 113 -8.15 -11.82 0.75
N TYR A 114 -8.87 -12.49 1.64
CA TYR A 114 -8.30 -12.98 2.89
C TYR A 114 -7.37 -14.17 2.69
N HIS A 115 -6.22 -14.11 3.35
CA HIS A 115 -5.27 -15.19 3.52
C HIS A 115 -4.52 -14.98 4.84
N PRO A 116 -4.29 -16.01 5.68
CA PRO A 116 -3.70 -15.86 7.01
C PRO A 116 -2.26 -15.33 7.00
N ARG A 117 -1.52 -15.46 5.88
CA ARG A 117 -0.18 -14.86 5.73
C ARG A 117 -0.20 -13.34 5.54
N ASN A 118 -1.24 -12.81 4.93
CA ASN A 118 -1.29 -11.40 4.57
C ASN A 118 -1.63 -10.53 5.78
N ARG A 119 -1.52 -9.22 5.59
CA ARG A 119 -1.89 -8.21 6.59
C ARG A 119 -2.90 -7.26 5.98
N TYR A 120 -3.87 -6.81 6.77
CA TYR A 120 -4.96 -5.98 6.29
C TYR A 120 -5.18 -4.78 7.21
N ILE A 121 -5.34 -3.61 6.60
CA ILE A 121 -5.89 -2.41 7.23
C ILE A 121 -7.15 -2.03 6.47
N LEU A 122 -8.27 -2.00 7.17
CA LEU A 122 -9.53 -1.48 6.70
C LEU A 122 -9.69 -0.04 7.17
N HIS A 123 -9.93 0.87 6.23
CA HIS A 123 -10.08 2.29 6.52
C HIS A 123 -11.39 2.81 5.97
N LEU A 124 -12.32 3.19 6.85
CA LEU A 124 -13.49 4.00 6.50
C LEU A 124 -13.20 5.45 6.90
N ASP A 125 -13.15 6.36 5.94
CA ASP A 125 -12.79 7.77 6.19
C ASP A 125 -13.70 8.45 7.22
N ALA A 126 -13.28 9.61 7.73
CA ALA A 126 -13.99 10.33 8.78
C ALA A 126 -15.40 10.82 8.38
N GLU A 127 -15.77 10.75 7.09
CA GLU A 127 -17.16 10.99 6.65
C GLU A 127 -18.10 9.81 6.98
N ALA A 128 -17.56 8.58 7.04
CA ALA A 128 -18.32 7.44 7.52
C ALA A 128 -18.65 7.60 9.01
N PRO A 129 -19.87 7.23 9.45
CA PRO A 129 -20.24 7.19 10.86
C PRO A 129 -19.28 6.35 11.70
N ASN A 130 -19.12 6.71 12.98
CA ASN A 130 -18.36 5.87 13.94
C ASN A 130 -18.99 4.48 14.08
N SER A 131 -20.32 4.34 13.91
CA SER A 131 -21.02 3.06 13.92
C SER A 131 -20.53 2.13 12.81
N ASP A 132 -20.32 2.63 11.59
CA ASP A 132 -19.82 1.82 10.47
C ASP A 132 -18.44 1.22 10.79
N ARG A 133 -17.55 2.00 11.42
CA ARG A 133 -16.23 1.52 11.88
C ARG A 133 -16.36 0.51 13.01
N ALA A 134 -17.21 0.78 13.99
CA ALA A 134 -17.43 -0.10 15.13
C ALA A 134 -18.04 -1.45 14.71
N GLU A 135 -19.00 -1.45 13.79
CA GLU A 135 -19.61 -2.66 13.24
C GLU A 135 -18.60 -3.47 12.43
N LEU A 136 -17.77 -2.82 11.62
CA LEU A 136 -16.71 -3.48 10.87
C LEU A 136 -15.67 -4.12 11.81
N ALA A 137 -15.29 -3.43 12.88
CA ALA A 137 -14.39 -3.97 13.91
C ALA A 137 -15.02 -5.14 14.68
N ALA A 138 -16.30 -5.03 15.06
CA ALA A 138 -17.04 -6.10 15.72
C ALA A 138 -17.15 -7.35 14.83
N PHE A 139 -17.39 -7.17 13.53
CA PHE A 139 -17.38 -8.25 12.55
C PHE A 139 -16.03 -8.97 12.51
N VAL A 140 -14.92 -8.23 12.41
CA VAL A 140 -13.56 -8.81 12.39
C VAL A 140 -13.28 -9.59 13.69
N ALA A 141 -13.67 -9.04 14.84
CA ALA A 141 -13.47 -9.69 16.14
C ALA A 141 -14.35 -10.94 16.34
N ALA A 142 -15.56 -10.95 15.76
CA ALA A 142 -16.49 -12.07 15.87
C ALA A 142 -16.20 -13.21 14.86
N HIS A 143 -15.52 -12.91 13.75
CA HIS A 143 -15.24 -13.93 12.74
C HIS A 143 -14.12 -14.88 13.22
N PRO A 144 -14.36 -16.20 13.35
CA PRO A 144 -13.45 -17.12 14.04
C PRO A 144 -12.05 -17.17 13.41
N VAL A 145 -11.97 -17.26 12.09
CA VAL A 145 -10.69 -17.29 11.36
C VAL A 145 -9.93 -15.96 11.46
N LEU A 146 -10.61 -14.82 11.26
CA LEU A 146 -9.96 -13.50 11.28
C LEU A 146 -9.44 -13.17 12.69
N ALA A 147 -10.25 -13.45 13.71
CA ALA A 147 -9.88 -13.25 15.10
C ALA A 147 -8.71 -14.15 15.52
N ALA A 148 -8.71 -15.43 15.12
CA ALA A 148 -7.63 -16.36 15.42
C ALA A 148 -6.30 -15.97 14.75
N ALA A 149 -6.34 -15.48 13.50
CA ALA A 149 -5.13 -15.06 12.80
C ALA A 149 -4.59 -13.69 13.26
N GLY A 150 -5.47 -12.80 13.74
CA GLY A 150 -5.09 -11.50 14.28
C GLY A 150 -4.36 -10.59 13.28
N ASN A 151 -4.63 -10.74 11.99
CA ASN A 151 -3.92 -10.07 10.89
C ASN A 151 -4.76 -9.00 10.16
N VAL A 152 -5.95 -8.69 10.66
CA VAL A 152 -6.86 -7.65 10.14
C VAL A 152 -7.03 -6.55 11.19
N ARG A 153 -6.87 -5.29 10.78
CA ARG A 153 -7.03 -4.11 11.63
C ARG A 153 -8.04 -3.14 11.01
N VAL A 154 -8.88 -2.53 11.83
CA VAL A 154 -9.80 -1.45 11.41
C VAL A 154 -9.30 -0.14 11.99
N VAL A 155 -9.17 0.90 11.17
CA VAL A 155 -8.76 2.24 11.64
C VAL A 155 -9.91 2.90 12.38
N GLU A 156 -9.72 3.16 13.68
CA GLU A 156 -10.71 3.83 14.53
C GLU A 156 -10.68 5.36 14.35
N LYS A 157 -9.51 5.97 14.58
CA LYS A 157 -9.24 7.39 14.32
C LYS A 157 -8.98 7.60 12.82
N ALA A 158 -10.05 7.62 12.05
CA ALA A 158 -9.98 7.74 10.60
C ALA A 158 -9.56 9.15 10.14
N ASN A 159 -8.81 9.19 9.04
CA ASN A 159 -8.50 10.44 8.36
C ASN A 159 -9.72 10.89 7.55
N LEU A 160 -9.88 12.21 7.39
CA LEU A 160 -10.81 12.75 6.40
C LEU A 160 -10.14 12.70 5.03
N VAL A 161 -10.82 12.14 4.03
CA VAL A 161 -10.25 11.94 2.68
C VAL A 161 -11.02 12.77 1.66
N THR A 162 -10.34 13.75 1.06
CA THR A 162 -10.85 14.58 -0.02
C THR A 162 -10.51 13.98 -1.37
N TYR A 163 -11.51 13.85 -2.25
CA TYR A 163 -11.29 13.35 -3.60
C TYR A 163 -10.28 14.24 -4.37
N ARG A 164 -9.33 13.62 -5.06
CA ARG A 164 -8.20 14.25 -5.79
C ARG A 164 -7.19 15.00 -4.90
N GLY A 165 -7.41 15.04 -3.59
CA GLY A 165 -6.55 15.75 -2.65
C GLY A 165 -5.37 14.94 -2.16
N ILE A 166 -4.46 15.64 -1.48
CA ILE A 166 -3.30 15.04 -0.82
C ILE A 166 -3.69 14.17 0.37
N THR A 167 -4.87 14.35 0.96
CA THR A 167 -5.41 13.49 2.02
C THR A 167 -5.54 12.02 1.59
N MET A 168 -5.75 11.73 0.30
CA MET A 168 -5.69 10.36 -0.23
C MET A 168 -4.28 9.75 -0.13
N VAL A 169 -3.25 10.54 -0.44
CA VAL A 169 -1.83 10.11 -0.36
C VAL A 169 -1.41 9.93 1.08
N THR A 170 -1.68 10.93 1.93
CA THR A 170 -1.30 10.88 3.36
C THR A 170 -2.03 9.76 4.10
N THR A 171 -3.28 9.43 3.74
CA THR A 171 -3.97 8.25 4.28
C THR A 171 -3.32 6.95 3.83
N THR A 172 -2.91 6.86 2.56
CA THR A 172 -2.16 5.69 2.05
C THR A 172 -0.82 5.54 2.80
N LEU A 173 -0.09 6.65 3.00
CA LEU A 173 1.16 6.67 3.75
C LEU A 173 0.98 6.37 5.24
N HIS A 174 -0.13 6.80 5.86
CA HIS A 174 -0.47 6.46 7.23
C HIS A 174 -0.63 4.93 7.39
N ALA A 175 -1.38 4.29 6.48
CA ALA A 175 -1.50 2.83 6.49
C ALA A 175 -0.16 2.13 6.25
N ALA A 176 0.64 2.63 5.31
CA ALA A 176 1.98 2.10 5.01
C ALA A 176 2.91 2.20 6.23
N ALA A 177 2.92 3.34 6.92
CA ALA A 177 3.65 3.53 8.18
C ALA A 177 3.16 2.57 9.27
N ALA A 178 1.84 2.35 9.38
CA ALA A 178 1.26 1.39 10.33
C ALA A 178 1.62 -0.07 10.02
N PHE A 179 1.93 -0.41 8.76
CA PHE A 179 2.48 -1.70 8.37
C PHE A 179 3.99 -1.82 8.59
N LEU A 180 4.74 -0.72 8.62
CA LEU A 180 6.18 -0.73 8.88
C LEU A 180 6.54 -0.66 10.37
N HIS A 181 5.77 0.07 11.16
CA HIS A 181 6.12 0.41 12.54
C HIS A 181 5.12 -0.14 13.56
N GLY A 182 3.93 -0.57 13.12
CA GLY A 182 2.90 -1.09 14.00
C GLY A 182 3.10 -2.55 14.43
N PRO A 183 2.20 -3.07 15.28
CA PRO A 183 2.18 -4.48 15.64
C PRO A 183 2.12 -5.38 14.40
N GLY A 184 2.98 -6.40 14.35
CA GLY A 184 3.08 -7.28 13.18
C GLY A 184 3.83 -6.70 11.98
N ALA A 185 4.61 -5.63 12.18
CA ALA A 185 5.43 -4.94 11.18
C ALA A 185 6.41 -5.82 10.39
N ALA A 186 6.79 -6.98 10.94
CA ALA A 186 7.76 -7.87 10.31
C ALA A 186 7.12 -8.79 9.25
N GLY A 187 7.75 -8.84 8.07
CA GLY A 187 7.62 -9.94 7.12
C GLY A 187 6.46 -9.82 6.12
N TRP A 188 6.28 -8.66 5.49
CA TRP A 188 5.50 -8.50 4.26
C TRP A 188 6.41 -7.99 3.13
N ASP A 189 6.01 -8.21 1.89
CA ASP A 189 6.86 -8.02 0.69
C ASP A 189 6.33 -6.92 -0.23
N TRP A 190 5.01 -6.85 -0.39
CA TRP A 190 4.35 -5.81 -1.18
C TRP A 190 3.18 -5.19 -0.44
N PHE A 191 3.03 -3.88 -0.59
CA PHE A 191 1.90 -3.08 -0.14
C PHE A 191 0.96 -2.81 -1.32
N ILE A 192 -0.33 -3.10 -1.15
CA ILE A 192 -1.35 -2.95 -2.18
C ILE A 192 -2.46 -2.05 -1.63
N ASN A 193 -2.74 -0.95 -2.32
CA ASN A 193 -3.88 -0.09 -1.99
C ASN A 193 -5.09 -0.44 -2.87
N LEU A 194 -6.25 -0.59 -2.24
CA LEU A 194 -7.54 -0.87 -2.86
C LEU A 194 -8.61 0.02 -2.23
N SER A 195 -9.72 0.19 -2.93
CA SER A 195 -10.93 0.83 -2.41
C SER A 195 -12.10 -0.14 -2.29
N ALA A 196 -13.19 0.30 -1.68
CA ALA A 196 -14.48 -0.38 -1.66
C ALA A 196 -15.03 -0.73 -3.06
N SER A 197 -14.46 -0.11 -4.09
CA SER A 197 -14.86 -0.22 -5.49
C SER A 197 -13.96 -1.11 -6.34
N ASP A 198 -12.93 -1.67 -5.73
CA ASP A 198 -12.05 -2.67 -6.32
C ASP A 198 -12.48 -4.07 -5.86
N TYR A 199 -12.21 -5.06 -6.71
CA TYR A 199 -12.48 -6.45 -6.39
C TYR A 199 -11.45 -7.39 -7.05
N PRO A 200 -11.02 -8.47 -6.36
CA PRO A 200 -10.08 -9.42 -6.94
C PRO A 200 -10.72 -10.26 -8.07
N LEU A 201 -9.92 -10.56 -9.09
CA LEU A 201 -10.24 -11.47 -10.19
C LEU A 201 -9.46 -12.79 -10.11
N VAL A 202 -8.61 -12.93 -9.10
CA VAL A 202 -7.80 -14.13 -8.83
C VAL A 202 -7.83 -14.43 -7.33
N THR A 203 -7.58 -15.67 -6.94
CA THR A 203 -7.46 -16.05 -5.53
C THR A 203 -6.14 -15.54 -4.94
N GLN A 204 -6.02 -15.55 -3.62
CA GLN A 204 -4.74 -15.22 -2.97
C GLN A 204 -3.65 -16.24 -3.27
N ASP A 205 -4.01 -17.52 -3.39
CA ASP A 205 -3.08 -18.58 -3.76
C ASP A 205 -2.55 -18.37 -5.19
N ASP A 206 -3.41 -17.95 -6.13
CA ASP A 206 -2.99 -17.56 -7.48
C ASP A 206 -1.98 -16.41 -7.46
N LEU A 207 -2.31 -15.35 -6.72
CA LEU A 207 -1.47 -14.16 -6.63
C LEU A 207 -0.12 -14.47 -5.99
N MET A 208 -0.11 -15.24 -4.90
CA MET A 208 1.10 -15.66 -4.19
C MET A 208 1.96 -16.59 -5.04
N ASP A 209 1.37 -17.53 -5.78
CA ASP A 209 2.10 -18.44 -6.65
C ASP A 209 2.87 -17.66 -7.73
N VAL A 210 2.22 -16.73 -8.42
CA VAL A 210 2.89 -15.91 -9.45
C VAL A 210 3.93 -14.98 -8.83
N PHE A 211 3.58 -14.25 -7.76
CA PHE A 211 4.51 -13.30 -7.14
C PHE A 211 5.70 -13.98 -6.44
N SER A 212 5.59 -15.26 -6.06
CA SER A 212 6.72 -16.02 -5.50
C SER A 212 7.91 -16.12 -6.46
N ARG A 213 7.65 -16.00 -7.76
CA ARG A 213 8.64 -16.08 -8.84
C ARG A 213 9.22 -14.72 -9.23
N LEU A 214 8.77 -13.63 -8.61
CA LEU A 214 9.17 -12.26 -8.95
C LEU A 214 10.24 -11.71 -8.00
N PRO A 215 11.15 -10.85 -8.51
CA PRO A 215 12.00 -10.03 -7.65
C PRO A 215 11.14 -9.15 -6.72
N ARG A 216 11.44 -9.19 -5.43
CA ARG A 216 10.63 -8.53 -4.36
C ARG A 216 10.81 -7.01 -4.32
N ASP A 217 11.72 -6.48 -5.11
CA ASP A 217 12.01 -5.05 -5.27
C ASP A 217 11.19 -4.41 -6.41
N LEU A 218 10.43 -5.17 -7.19
CA LEU A 218 9.57 -4.64 -8.25
C LEU A 218 8.40 -3.83 -7.68
N ASN A 219 8.12 -2.70 -8.32
CA ASN A 219 7.03 -1.78 -8.02
C ASN A 219 6.10 -1.68 -9.23
N PHE A 220 4.87 -2.19 -9.13
CA PHE A 220 3.86 -2.05 -10.19
C PHE A 220 3.16 -0.71 -10.03
N ILE A 221 3.63 0.25 -10.81
CA ILE A 221 3.19 1.65 -10.79
C ILE A 221 3.05 2.07 -12.25
N GLU A 222 1.83 2.28 -12.72
CA GLU A 222 1.61 2.92 -14.02
C GLU A 222 2.11 4.38 -13.95
N HIS A 223 2.94 4.77 -14.92
CA HIS A 223 3.53 6.10 -14.98
C HIS A 223 3.82 6.58 -16.41
N THR A 224 3.77 7.89 -16.58
CA THR A 224 4.27 8.61 -17.75
C THR A 224 4.75 10.00 -17.33
N SER A 225 5.85 10.47 -17.92
CA SER A 225 6.32 11.86 -17.82
C SER A 225 5.69 12.78 -18.87
N ASP A 226 4.94 12.24 -19.83
CA ASP A 226 4.12 13.05 -20.73
C ASP A 226 2.89 13.57 -19.99
N MET A 227 2.98 14.81 -19.52
CA MET A 227 1.91 15.45 -18.79
C MET A 227 0.77 15.94 -19.69
N GLY A 228 1.01 16.22 -20.97
CA GLY A 228 0.03 16.85 -21.86
C GLY A 228 -0.82 17.95 -21.18
N TRP A 229 -2.14 17.83 -21.30
CA TRP A 229 -3.11 18.74 -20.66
C TRP A 229 -3.08 18.71 -19.12
N LYS A 230 -2.61 17.62 -18.50
CA LYS A 230 -2.54 17.46 -17.04
C LYS A 230 -1.58 18.46 -16.42
N ALA A 231 -0.53 18.90 -17.12
CA ALA A 231 0.36 19.94 -16.62
C ALA A 231 -0.43 21.21 -16.28
N HIS A 232 -1.25 21.70 -17.23
CA HIS A 232 -2.03 22.93 -17.08
C HIS A 232 -3.23 22.80 -16.14
N ALA A 233 -3.86 21.61 -16.10
CA ALA A 233 -5.06 21.36 -15.32
C ALA A 233 -4.80 20.85 -13.89
N ARG A 234 -3.60 20.31 -13.61
CA ARG A 234 -3.30 19.64 -12.33
C ARG A 234 -2.06 20.16 -11.62
N ALA A 235 -0.97 20.37 -12.35
CA ALA A 235 0.31 20.76 -11.75
C ALA A 235 0.43 22.27 -11.54
N LYS A 236 0.05 23.05 -12.57
CA LYS A 236 0.11 24.51 -12.60
C LYS A 236 -0.91 25.24 -11.69
N PRO A 237 -2.13 24.72 -11.45
CA PRO A 237 -3.03 25.31 -10.45
C PRO A 237 -2.49 25.15 -9.02
N LEU A 238 -2.94 26.03 -8.13
CA LEU A 238 -2.69 25.94 -6.69
C LEU A 238 -4.00 25.60 -5.99
N VAL A 239 -4.04 24.43 -5.37
CA VAL A 239 -5.18 23.97 -4.57
C VAL A 239 -4.79 23.76 -3.13
N VAL A 240 -5.74 23.87 -2.22
CA VAL A 240 -5.59 23.41 -0.84
C VAL A 240 -6.65 22.36 -0.57
N ASP A 241 -6.22 21.27 0.04
CA ASP A 241 -7.09 20.21 0.51
C ASP A 241 -7.67 20.58 1.89
N PRO A 242 -8.97 20.91 2.00
CA PRO A 242 -9.54 21.31 3.28
C PRO A 242 -9.55 20.18 4.31
N GLY A 243 -9.46 18.92 3.87
CA GLY A 243 -9.42 17.74 4.75
C GLY A 243 -8.18 17.69 5.65
N LEU A 244 -7.15 18.50 5.37
CA LEU A 244 -5.98 18.64 6.23
C LEU A 244 -6.23 19.40 7.54
N TYR A 245 -7.24 20.29 7.58
CA TYR A 245 -7.47 21.17 8.73
C TYR A 245 -8.94 21.32 9.14
N LEU A 246 -9.89 20.84 8.32
CA LEU A 246 -11.31 20.82 8.65
C LEU A 246 -11.76 19.40 9.04
N LYS A 247 -12.78 19.34 9.90
CA LYS A 247 -13.47 18.09 10.27
C LYS A 247 -14.63 17.73 9.33
N THR A 248 -14.98 18.63 8.40
CA THR A 248 -16.09 18.44 7.46
C THR A 248 -15.54 18.28 6.05
N LYS A 249 -16.03 17.27 5.33
CA LYS A 249 -15.59 16.98 3.96
C LYS A 249 -16.02 18.11 3.03
N ARG A 250 -15.07 18.58 2.22
CA ARG A 250 -15.28 19.60 1.18
C ARG A 250 -14.39 19.29 -0.01
N ASP A 251 -14.78 19.77 -1.18
CA ASP A 251 -13.95 19.70 -2.37
C ASP A 251 -12.69 20.55 -2.23
N LEU A 252 -11.72 20.31 -3.13
CA LEU A 252 -10.49 21.09 -3.21
C LEU A 252 -10.78 22.58 -3.37
N MET A 253 -10.08 23.40 -2.60
CA MET A 253 -10.20 24.85 -2.66
C MET A 253 -9.15 25.41 -3.61
N TRP A 254 -9.60 26.11 -4.65
CA TRP A 254 -8.73 26.74 -5.64
C TRP A 254 -8.21 28.07 -5.09
N MET A 255 -6.89 28.22 -5.07
CA MET A 255 -6.22 29.39 -4.50
C MET A 255 -5.79 30.42 -5.55
N ASN A 256 -5.74 30.03 -6.81
CA ASN A 256 -5.39 30.92 -7.91
C ASN A 256 -6.45 30.92 -9.01
N THR A 257 -6.46 32.01 -9.76
CA THR A 257 -7.28 32.12 -10.97
C THR A 257 -6.63 31.36 -12.12
N GLU A 258 -7.40 31.12 -13.18
CA GLU A 258 -6.91 30.49 -14.40
C GLU A 258 -5.72 31.24 -15.04
N THR A 259 -5.63 32.55 -14.78
CA THR A 259 -4.58 33.45 -15.27
C THR A 259 -3.34 33.57 -14.37
N GLN A 260 -3.37 33.04 -13.14
CA GLN A 260 -2.28 33.18 -12.16
C GLN A 260 -1.72 31.81 -11.72
N LYS A 261 -1.31 30.99 -12.69
CA LYS A 261 -0.79 29.65 -12.43
C LYS A 261 0.71 29.64 -12.14
N ARG A 262 1.17 28.69 -11.30
CA ARG A 262 2.60 28.49 -11.03
C ARG A 262 3.28 27.82 -12.22
N GLU A 263 4.60 27.95 -12.29
CA GLU A 263 5.42 27.17 -13.22
C GLU A 263 5.67 25.75 -12.71
N LEU A 264 6.07 24.88 -13.64
CA LEU A 264 6.45 23.49 -13.32
C LEU A 264 7.81 23.48 -12.59
N PRO A 265 8.04 22.51 -11.70
CA PRO A 265 9.31 22.38 -11.00
C PRO A 265 10.42 22.02 -11.98
N THR A 266 11.61 22.59 -11.77
CA THR A 266 12.83 22.26 -12.52
C THR A 266 13.74 21.28 -11.77
N ALA A 267 13.52 21.11 -10.47
CA ALA A 267 14.36 20.27 -9.61
C ALA A 267 14.07 18.76 -9.75
N PHE A 268 12.93 18.38 -10.34
CA PHE A 268 12.54 16.99 -10.56
C PHE A 268 11.55 16.90 -11.73
N THR A 269 11.52 15.77 -12.42
CA THR A 269 10.54 15.50 -13.48
C THR A 269 9.23 15.03 -12.86
N LEU A 270 8.11 15.63 -13.23
CA LEU A 270 6.79 15.17 -12.82
C LEU A 270 6.36 13.94 -13.60
N PHE A 271 5.80 12.97 -12.89
CA PHE A 271 5.14 11.80 -13.47
C PHE A 271 3.67 11.76 -13.06
N THR A 272 2.84 11.18 -13.92
CA THR A 272 1.43 10.88 -13.63
C THR A 272 1.07 9.45 -14.03
N GLY A 273 0.04 8.88 -13.42
CA GLY A 273 -0.50 7.56 -13.77
C GLY A 273 -1.66 7.16 -12.86
N SER A 274 -1.88 5.85 -12.68
CA SER A 274 -2.93 5.32 -11.82
C SER A 274 -2.72 5.65 -10.33
N ALA A 275 -3.83 5.83 -9.60
CA ALA A 275 -3.80 5.96 -8.14
C ALA A 275 -3.61 4.60 -7.43
N TRP A 276 -3.68 3.49 -8.16
CA TRP A 276 -3.58 2.12 -7.65
C TRP A 276 -2.20 1.57 -7.93
N THR A 277 -1.60 0.94 -6.92
CA THR A 277 -0.19 0.55 -6.97
C THR A 277 0.04 -0.74 -6.20
N VAL A 278 1.06 -1.50 -6.63
CA VAL A 278 1.67 -2.58 -5.84
C VAL A 278 3.11 -2.18 -5.55
N LEU A 279 3.37 -1.73 -4.32
CA LEU A 279 4.63 -1.15 -3.91
C LEU A 279 5.48 -2.17 -3.16
N SER A 280 6.73 -2.35 -3.57
CA SER A 280 7.70 -3.16 -2.84
C SER A 280 7.95 -2.59 -1.45
N ARG A 281 8.21 -3.47 -0.47
CA ARG A 281 8.58 -3.04 0.88
C ARG A 281 9.77 -2.07 0.92
N PRO A 282 10.89 -2.28 0.19
CA PRO A 282 11.99 -1.33 0.17
C PRO A 282 11.58 0.07 -0.29
N PHE A 283 10.70 0.17 -1.29
CA PHE A 283 10.19 1.47 -1.73
C PHE A 283 9.33 2.14 -0.66
N VAL A 284 8.46 1.38 0.01
CA VAL A 284 7.66 1.90 1.13
C VAL A 284 8.53 2.36 2.30
N GLU A 285 9.59 1.61 2.63
CA GLU A 285 10.58 2.01 3.65
C GLU A 285 11.26 3.33 3.25
N TYR A 286 11.57 3.52 1.97
CA TYR A 286 12.12 4.77 1.46
C TYR A 286 11.14 5.96 1.58
N VAL A 287 9.87 5.83 1.18
CA VAL A 287 8.91 6.95 1.30
C VAL A 287 8.57 7.30 2.76
N ILE A 288 8.57 6.34 3.69
CA ILE A 288 8.21 6.58 5.09
C ILE A 288 9.41 6.98 5.95
N SER A 289 10.51 6.27 5.83
CA SER A 289 11.68 6.36 6.74
C SER A 289 12.99 6.65 6.01
N GLY A 290 12.96 6.92 4.71
CA GLY A 290 14.14 7.24 3.92
C GLY A 290 14.87 8.49 4.44
N TRP A 291 16.19 8.45 4.34
CA TRP A 291 17.07 9.57 4.71
C TRP A 291 17.06 10.69 3.67
N ASP A 292 16.77 10.37 2.40
CA ASP A 292 16.62 11.35 1.32
C ASP A 292 15.41 12.28 1.61
N ASN A 293 15.55 13.55 1.23
CA ASN A 293 14.49 14.54 1.37
C ASN A 293 13.46 14.50 0.24
N LEU A 294 13.74 13.84 -0.88
CA LEU A 294 12.88 13.77 -2.06
C LEU A 294 11.42 13.39 -1.71
N PRO A 295 11.13 12.30 -0.95
CA PRO A 295 9.75 11.99 -0.57
C PRO A 295 9.04 13.12 0.20
N ARG A 296 9.76 13.81 1.09
CA ARG A 296 9.23 14.91 1.91
C ARG A 296 9.00 16.17 1.08
N THR A 297 9.96 16.53 0.22
CA THR A 297 9.84 17.64 -0.73
C THR A 297 8.67 17.44 -1.68
N LEU A 298 8.50 16.22 -2.20
CA LEU A 298 7.39 15.88 -3.07
C LEU A 298 6.06 15.92 -2.31
N LEU A 299 5.99 15.50 -1.05
CA LEU A 299 4.76 15.66 -0.24
C LEU A 299 4.33 17.12 -0.12
N LEU A 300 5.28 18.03 0.13
CA LEU A 300 5.00 19.47 0.17
C LEU A 300 4.48 19.96 -1.19
N TYR A 301 5.12 19.56 -2.29
CA TYR A 301 4.70 19.95 -3.64
C TYR A 301 3.30 19.42 -4.00
N TYR A 302 3.03 18.15 -3.68
CA TYR A 302 1.75 17.49 -3.96
C TYR A 302 0.63 17.91 -3.00
N GLY A 303 0.96 18.64 -1.93
CA GLY A 303 -0.03 19.34 -1.10
C GLY A 303 -0.84 20.39 -1.86
N ASN A 304 -0.28 20.94 -2.96
CA ASN A 304 -0.95 21.90 -3.83
C ASN A 304 -1.09 21.41 -5.29
N PHE A 305 -1.23 20.10 -5.48
CA PHE A 305 -1.41 19.47 -6.80
C PHE A 305 -2.80 18.85 -6.90
N VAL A 306 -3.42 18.91 -8.07
CA VAL A 306 -4.74 18.30 -8.27
C VAL A 306 -4.62 16.84 -8.69
N SER A 307 -5.35 15.93 -8.05
CA SER A 307 -5.20 14.48 -8.22
C SER A 307 -3.82 13.99 -7.76
N SER A 308 -3.38 14.44 -6.58
CA SER A 308 -2.10 14.02 -5.98
C SER A 308 -1.82 12.51 -5.92
N PRO A 309 -2.79 11.60 -5.67
CA PRO A 309 -2.51 10.16 -5.68
C PRO A 309 -2.14 9.60 -7.06
N GLU A 310 -2.46 10.30 -8.14
CA GLU A 310 -2.09 9.93 -9.52
C GLU A 310 -0.72 10.48 -9.94
N GLY A 311 0.13 10.89 -9.00
CA GLY A 311 1.47 11.42 -9.33
C GLY A 311 2.52 11.30 -8.24
N TYR A 312 2.15 11.26 -6.95
CA TYR A 312 3.13 11.22 -5.86
C TYR A 312 4.07 10.01 -5.96
N PHE A 313 3.54 8.79 -5.95
CA PHE A 313 4.35 7.57 -5.95
C PHE A 313 5.15 7.41 -7.25
N GLN A 314 4.55 7.76 -8.39
CA GLN A 314 5.22 7.79 -9.69
C GLN A 314 6.44 8.69 -9.67
N THR A 315 6.25 9.94 -9.21
CA THR A 315 7.30 10.95 -9.22
C THR A 315 8.41 10.59 -8.24
N VAL A 316 8.08 10.08 -7.05
CA VAL A 316 9.11 9.61 -6.10
C VAL A 316 9.91 8.45 -6.71
N ALA A 317 9.24 7.40 -7.21
CA ALA A 317 9.90 6.21 -7.74
C ALA A 317 10.81 6.54 -8.94
N CYS A 318 10.36 7.42 -9.84
CA CYS A 318 11.09 7.75 -11.05
C CYS A 318 12.23 8.77 -10.88
N ASN A 319 12.19 9.60 -9.83
CA ASN A 319 13.28 10.53 -9.53
C ASN A 319 14.29 9.97 -8.51
N ALA A 320 13.99 8.85 -7.84
CA ALA A 320 14.92 8.14 -6.98
C ALA A 320 15.75 7.12 -7.77
N ASN A 321 17.08 7.24 -7.72
CA ASN A 321 17.99 6.41 -8.52
C ASN A 321 17.89 4.93 -8.21
N GLU A 322 17.60 4.57 -6.95
CA GLU A 322 17.47 3.21 -6.48
C GLU A 322 16.20 2.52 -7.02
N PHE A 323 15.14 3.28 -7.31
CA PHE A 323 13.83 2.72 -7.65
C PHE A 323 13.45 2.87 -9.13
N ARG A 324 14.03 3.83 -9.84
CA ARG A 324 13.67 4.15 -11.24
C ARG A 324 13.73 2.98 -12.23
N ASN A 325 14.53 1.95 -11.93
CA ASN A 325 14.72 0.76 -12.77
C ASN A 325 13.96 -0.48 -12.27
N THR A 326 13.22 -0.34 -11.16
CA THR A 326 12.39 -1.39 -10.55
C THR A 326 10.90 -1.18 -10.84
N THR A 327 10.55 -0.16 -11.62
CA THR A 327 9.16 0.15 -11.95
C THR A 327 8.65 -0.80 -13.04
N VAL A 328 7.51 -1.44 -12.81
CA VAL A 328 6.73 -2.12 -13.84
C VAL A 328 5.58 -1.19 -14.20
N ASN A 329 5.54 -0.71 -15.45
CA ASN A 329 4.60 0.31 -15.89
C ASN A 329 3.20 -0.27 -16.14
N HIS A 330 2.52 -0.66 -15.06
CA HIS A 330 1.19 -1.25 -15.01
C HIS A 330 0.65 -1.14 -13.58
N ASP A 331 -0.66 -0.97 -13.39
CA ASP A 331 -1.27 -0.79 -12.06
C ASP A 331 -1.95 -2.05 -11.50
N MET A 332 -1.91 -3.15 -12.25
CA MET A 332 -2.50 -4.45 -11.92
C MET A 332 -4.05 -4.44 -11.85
N HIS A 333 -4.69 -3.47 -12.50
CA HIS A 333 -6.14 -3.37 -12.54
C HIS A 333 -6.70 -3.43 -13.97
N TYR A 334 -7.85 -4.09 -14.11
CA TYR A 334 -8.75 -3.81 -15.22
C TYR A 334 -9.60 -2.58 -14.90
N ILE A 335 -9.59 -1.58 -15.78
CA ILE A 335 -10.38 -0.36 -15.66
C ILE A 335 -11.09 -0.07 -16.99
N SER A 336 -12.42 0.05 -16.98
CA SER A 336 -13.19 0.55 -18.14
C SER A 336 -13.37 2.05 -18.05
N TRP A 337 -12.94 2.81 -19.05
CA TRP A 337 -13.03 4.28 -19.09
C TRP A 337 -14.12 4.83 -20.02
N GLY A 338 -14.79 3.96 -20.78
CA GLY A 338 -15.76 4.35 -21.80
C GLY A 338 -15.18 5.09 -23.00
N GLU A 339 -16.03 5.34 -23.99
CA GLU A 339 -15.74 6.23 -25.11
C GLU A 339 -16.88 7.25 -25.27
N PRO A 340 -16.64 8.57 -25.17
CA PRO A 340 -15.35 9.23 -24.89
C PRO A 340 -14.86 9.04 -23.44
N LEU A 341 -13.55 9.21 -23.23
CA LEU A 341 -12.93 9.07 -21.90
C LEU A 341 -13.59 10.01 -20.87
N GLY A 342 -14.23 9.43 -19.86
CA GLY A 342 -14.84 10.16 -18.74
C GLY A 342 -13.82 10.60 -17.69
N GLN A 343 -14.24 11.49 -16.78
CA GLN A 343 -13.46 11.86 -15.59
C GLN A 343 -13.34 10.69 -14.58
N HIS A 344 -14.27 9.74 -14.65
CA HIS A 344 -14.32 8.55 -13.79
C HIS A 344 -14.45 7.30 -14.66
N PRO A 345 -13.87 6.17 -14.24
CA PRO A 345 -14.16 4.88 -14.85
C PRO A 345 -15.65 4.57 -14.85
N GLU A 346 -16.10 3.88 -15.89
CA GLU A 346 -17.46 3.33 -15.96
C GLU A 346 -17.67 2.26 -14.88
N LEU A 347 -18.93 2.05 -14.52
CA LEU A 347 -19.30 0.92 -13.68
C LEU A 347 -19.19 -0.37 -14.51
N ILE A 348 -18.42 -1.33 -14.00
CA ILE A 348 -18.32 -2.66 -14.59
C ILE A 348 -19.69 -3.32 -14.52
N ASN A 349 -20.13 -3.86 -15.65
CA ASN A 349 -21.37 -4.62 -15.80
C ASN A 349 -21.13 -5.89 -16.65
N ALA A 350 -22.16 -6.70 -16.88
CA ALA A 350 -22.03 -7.98 -17.57
C ALA A 350 -21.41 -7.91 -18.98
N THR A 351 -21.55 -6.79 -19.70
CA THR A 351 -20.96 -6.63 -21.06
C THR A 351 -19.43 -6.53 -21.03
N HIS A 352 -18.87 -6.19 -19.88
CA HIS A 352 -17.43 -6.04 -19.69
C HIS A 352 -16.72 -7.38 -19.41
N TRP A 353 -17.45 -8.46 -19.13
CA TRP A 353 -16.90 -9.74 -18.65
C TRP A 353 -15.73 -10.25 -19.51
N GLY A 354 -15.91 -10.31 -20.83
CA GLY A 354 -14.88 -10.80 -21.74
C GLY A 354 -13.62 -9.94 -21.74
N ARG A 355 -13.76 -8.61 -21.76
CA ARG A 355 -12.62 -7.67 -21.71
C ARG A 355 -11.94 -7.69 -20.35
N MET A 356 -12.70 -7.83 -19.27
CA MET A 356 -12.21 -7.94 -17.91
C MET A 356 -11.32 -9.18 -17.75
N LEU A 357 -11.79 -10.35 -18.17
CA LEU A 357 -10.98 -11.57 -18.14
C LEU A 357 -9.81 -11.53 -19.13
N GLY A 358 -10.01 -10.95 -20.31
CA GLY A 358 -8.97 -10.81 -21.33
C GLY A 358 -7.84 -9.82 -20.95
N SER A 359 -8.02 -9.02 -19.90
CA SER A 359 -6.95 -8.16 -19.36
C SER A 359 -5.89 -8.94 -18.59
N ASP A 360 -6.21 -10.18 -18.18
CA ASP A 360 -5.38 -11.03 -17.30
C ASP A 360 -5.00 -10.37 -15.95
N ALA A 361 -5.59 -9.22 -15.60
CA ALA A 361 -5.31 -8.47 -14.37
C ALA A 361 -5.86 -9.16 -13.12
N PRO A 362 -5.18 -9.06 -11.96
CA PRO A 362 -5.64 -9.66 -10.71
C PRO A 362 -6.73 -8.87 -10.00
N PHE A 363 -6.96 -7.60 -10.36
CA PHE A 363 -8.00 -6.75 -9.78
C PHE A 363 -8.81 -6.04 -10.86
N ALA A 364 -10.02 -5.60 -10.53
CA ALA A 364 -10.87 -4.81 -11.42
C ALA A 364 -11.59 -3.68 -10.69
N ARG A 365 -11.88 -2.61 -11.43
CA ARG A 365 -12.66 -1.45 -10.96
C ARG A 365 -13.36 -0.70 -12.11
N LYS A 366 -14.46 0.00 -11.87
CA LYS A 366 -15.13 0.24 -10.57
C LYS A 366 -16.44 -0.53 -10.49
N PHE A 367 -16.64 -1.25 -9.39
CA PHE A 367 -17.94 -1.86 -9.08
C PHE A 367 -18.85 -0.87 -8.34
N GLY A 368 -20.16 -1.00 -8.59
CA GLY A 368 -21.19 -0.16 -8.00
C GLY A 368 -21.39 -0.36 -6.50
N ARG A 369 -22.43 0.27 -5.97
CA ARG A 369 -22.92 0.07 -4.58
C ARG A 369 -24.09 -0.91 -4.49
N ASP A 370 -24.49 -1.50 -5.61
CA ASP A 370 -25.55 -2.50 -5.61
C ASP A 370 -25.07 -3.75 -4.85
N ALA A 371 -25.80 -4.12 -3.80
CA ALA A 371 -25.50 -5.31 -3.01
C ALA A 371 -25.70 -6.59 -3.82
N ASN A 372 -26.61 -6.55 -4.80
CA ASN A 372 -26.98 -7.67 -5.67
C ASN A 372 -26.32 -7.58 -7.05
N ASP A 373 -25.16 -6.91 -7.13
CA ASP A 373 -24.40 -6.80 -8.37
C ASP A 373 -24.08 -8.20 -8.93
N VAL A 374 -24.71 -8.52 -10.06
CA VAL A 374 -24.60 -9.82 -10.73
C VAL A 374 -23.19 -10.12 -11.20
N VAL A 375 -22.37 -9.09 -11.49
CA VAL A 375 -20.99 -9.30 -11.90
C VAL A 375 -20.15 -9.70 -10.69
N LEU A 376 -20.33 -9.04 -9.54
CA LEU A 376 -19.63 -9.44 -8.31
C LEU A 376 -20.02 -10.87 -7.88
N ALA A 377 -21.30 -11.23 -7.98
CA ALA A 377 -21.75 -12.60 -7.72
C ALA A 377 -21.10 -13.60 -8.69
N ARG A 378 -21.03 -13.25 -9.98
CA ARG A 378 -20.37 -14.07 -11.00
C ARG A 378 -18.86 -14.21 -10.78
N ILE A 379 -18.18 -13.17 -10.31
CA ILE A 379 -16.75 -13.26 -9.92
C ILE A 379 -16.58 -14.22 -8.75
N ASP A 380 -17.42 -14.09 -7.72
CA ASP A 380 -17.38 -14.95 -6.53
C ASP A 380 -17.55 -16.43 -6.92
N GLU A 381 -18.52 -16.74 -7.78
CA GLU A 381 -18.81 -18.09 -8.22
C GLU A 381 -17.77 -18.64 -9.24
N GLU A 382 -17.55 -17.94 -10.35
CA GLU A 382 -16.76 -18.47 -11.49
C GLU A 382 -15.24 -18.31 -11.33
N LEU A 383 -14.78 -17.29 -10.60
CA LEU A 383 -13.34 -16.98 -10.50
C LEU A 383 -12.75 -17.30 -9.14
N LEU A 384 -13.51 -17.07 -8.07
CA LEU A 384 -13.03 -17.21 -6.69
C LEU A 384 -13.55 -18.47 -6.00
N ALA A 385 -14.46 -19.21 -6.65
CA ALA A 385 -15.12 -20.42 -6.11
C ALA A 385 -15.64 -20.23 -4.67
N ARG A 386 -16.24 -19.06 -4.42
CA ARG A 386 -16.63 -18.57 -3.09
C ARG A 386 -18.13 -18.36 -3.01
N GLN A 387 -18.74 -18.80 -1.92
CA GLN A 387 -20.12 -18.46 -1.59
C GLN A 387 -20.21 -17.06 -0.94
N PRO A 388 -21.39 -16.40 -0.97
CA PRO A 388 -21.60 -15.15 -0.25
C PRO A 388 -21.19 -15.27 1.23
N ASP A 389 -20.56 -14.23 1.76
CA ASP A 389 -20.09 -14.14 3.15
C ASP A 389 -19.07 -15.19 3.63
N MET A 390 -18.58 -16.06 2.73
CA MET A 390 -17.51 -17.01 3.05
C MET A 390 -16.13 -16.47 2.67
N LEU A 391 -15.08 -17.01 3.29
CA LEU A 391 -13.69 -16.82 2.86
C LEU A 391 -13.41 -17.66 1.60
N ILE A 392 -12.41 -17.28 0.80
CA ILE A 392 -11.91 -18.14 -0.27
C ILE A 392 -11.15 -19.32 0.35
N PRO A 393 -11.51 -20.58 0.07
CA PRO A 393 -10.73 -21.73 0.49
C PRO A 393 -9.41 -21.77 -0.29
N GLY A 394 -8.28 -21.57 0.40
CA GLY A 394 -6.93 -21.75 -0.15
C GLY A 394 -6.26 -23.03 0.37
N GLY A 395 -5.00 -23.27 0.02
CA GLY A 395 -4.22 -24.40 0.54
C GLY A 395 -4.06 -24.38 2.06
N TRP A 396 -4.12 -23.20 2.67
CA TRP A 396 -4.08 -23.02 4.13
C TRP A 396 -5.33 -23.48 4.87
N CYS A 397 -6.42 -23.71 4.15
CA CYS A 397 -7.75 -23.85 4.69
C CYS A 397 -7.98 -25.23 5.33
N MET A 398 -8.43 -25.29 6.59
CA MET A 398 -8.90 -26.53 7.24
C MET A 398 -10.38 -26.42 7.60
N GLY A 399 -11.14 -27.50 7.42
CA GLY A 399 -12.57 -27.58 7.76
C GLY A 399 -13.07 -29.03 7.79
N ASN A 400 -14.17 -29.28 8.49
CA ASN A 400 -14.74 -30.62 8.63
C ASN A 400 -15.61 -30.94 7.41
N VAL A 401 -15.17 -31.90 6.60
CA VAL A 401 -16.02 -32.52 5.58
C VAL A 401 -16.75 -33.69 6.23
N GLY A 402 -18.09 -33.63 6.33
CA GLY A 402 -18.91 -34.82 6.57
C GLY A 402 -19.74 -34.93 7.86
N ALA A 403 -20.24 -33.83 8.44
CA ALA A 403 -21.19 -33.92 9.56
C ALA A 403 -22.38 -32.95 9.42
N GLY A 404 -23.34 -33.29 8.54
CA GLY A 404 -24.73 -32.78 8.59
C GLY A 404 -24.96 -31.31 8.20
N SER A 405 -25.62 -31.10 7.06
CA SER A 405 -26.36 -29.88 6.64
C SER A 405 -25.72 -28.49 6.82
N GLY A 406 -24.39 -28.40 6.83
CA GLY A 406 -23.66 -27.13 6.80
C GLY A 406 -22.21 -27.40 6.44
N ASP A 407 -21.87 -27.20 5.17
CA ASP A 407 -20.54 -27.43 4.62
C ASP A 407 -19.61 -26.28 5.07
N ASP A 408 -19.03 -26.37 6.27
CA ASP A 408 -18.11 -25.34 6.79
C ASP A 408 -16.70 -25.56 6.25
N HIS A 409 -16.58 -25.38 4.93
CA HIS A 409 -15.32 -25.28 4.24
C HIS A 409 -14.60 -24.00 4.72
N CYS A 410 -13.45 -24.15 5.40
CA CYS A 410 -12.61 -23.06 5.93
C CYS A 410 -12.89 -22.50 7.31
N SER A 411 -13.20 -23.36 8.28
CA SER A 411 -13.43 -22.94 9.67
C SER A 411 -12.15 -22.69 10.49
N ALA A 412 -10.99 -23.19 10.06
CA ALA A 412 -9.74 -23.07 10.80
C ALA A 412 -8.52 -22.78 9.91
N VAL A 413 -7.51 -22.14 10.51
CA VAL A 413 -6.23 -21.84 9.85
C VAL A 413 -5.29 -23.04 9.95
N GLY A 414 -4.92 -23.62 8.81
CA GLY A 414 -3.90 -24.66 8.66
C GLY A 414 -2.54 -24.12 8.24
N ASP A 415 -1.81 -24.89 7.42
CA ASP A 415 -0.50 -24.48 6.93
C ASP A 415 -0.63 -23.33 5.92
N ALA A 416 -0.40 -22.12 6.41
CA ALA A 416 -0.46 -20.90 5.64
C ALA A 416 0.51 -20.88 4.44
N THR A 417 1.52 -21.77 4.36
CA THR A 417 2.48 -21.84 3.25
C THR A 417 2.02 -22.69 2.07
N LEU A 418 1.00 -23.53 2.26
CA LEU A 418 0.45 -24.36 1.20
C LEU A 418 -0.42 -23.50 0.27
N LEU A 419 -0.12 -23.54 -1.02
CA LEU A 419 -0.87 -22.83 -2.06
C LEU A 419 -1.51 -23.84 -3.01
N HIS A 420 -2.77 -23.61 -3.36
CA HIS A 420 -3.52 -24.32 -4.40
C HIS A 420 -3.87 -23.35 -5.54
N PRO A 421 -2.90 -22.94 -6.37
CA PRO A 421 -3.16 -22.05 -7.49
C PRO A 421 -4.13 -22.70 -8.50
N GLY A 422 -5.06 -21.91 -9.00
CA GLY A 422 -6.05 -22.28 -10.00
C GLY A 422 -5.81 -21.62 -11.36
N LEU A 423 -6.88 -21.46 -12.13
CA LEU A 423 -6.81 -20.85 -13.46
C LEU A 423 -6.46 -19.36 -13.42
N GLY A 424 -6.67 -18.69 -12.28
CA GLY A 424 -6.29 -17.30 -12.07
C GLY A 424 -4.78 -17.09 -12.15
N ALA A 425 -3.98 -18.03 -11.61
CA ALA A 425 -2.53 -17.99 -11.69
C ALA A 425 -2.03 -18.00 -13.13
N ALA A 426 -2.63 -18.84 -13.99
CA ALA A 426 -2.26 -18.92 -15.40
C ALA A 426 -2.57 -17.63 -16.17
N ARG A 427 -3.69 -16.94 -15.85
CA ARG A 427 -4.00 -15.61 -16.41
C ARG A 427 -2.96 -14.59 -15.97
N LEU A 428 -2.80 -14.45 -14.65
CA LEU A 428 -1.89 -13.48 -14.07
C LEU A 428 -0.44 -13.69 -14.53
N GLN A 429 -0.02 -14.95 -14.69
CA GLN A 429 1.31 -15.28 -15.19
C GLN A 429 1.54 -14.76 -16.61
N ARG A 430 0.57 -14.90 -17.53
CA ARG A 430 0.69 -14.32 -18.87
C ARG A 430 0.83 -12.81 -18.85
N LEU A 431 0.07 -12.12 -18.00
CA LEU A 431 0.19 -10.68 -17.83
C LEU A 431 1.61 -10.33 -17.35
N VAL A 432 2.08 -10.97 -16.30
CA VAL A 432 3.40 -10.68 -15.70
C VAL A 432 4.54 -10.99 -16.66
N GLU A 433 4.49 -12.12 -17.38
CA GLU A 433 5.47 -12.47 -18.41
C GLU A 433 5.51 -11.44 -19.55
N SER A 434 4.33 -10.94 -19.97
CA SER A 434 4.23 -9.87 -20.95
C SER A 434 4.83 -8.57 -20.43
N LEU A 435 4.50 -8.17 -19.19
CA LEU A 435 5.01 -6.93 -18.57
C LEU A 435 6.52 -6.96 -18.36
N LEU A 436 7.08 -8.13 -18.06
CA LEU A 436 8.51 -8.33 -17.79
C LEU A 436 9.32 -8.76 -19.02
N SER A 437 8.69 -8.79 -20.21
CA SER A 437 9.40 -9.09 -21.46
C SER A 437 10.39 -7.98 -21.83
N GLU A 438 11.41 -8.32 -22.62
CA GLU A 438 12.40 -7.34 -23.11
C GLU A 438 11.76 -6.17 -23.86
N ASP A 439 10.69 -6.44 -24.61
CA ASP A 439 9.97 -5.43 -25.40
C ASP A 439 9.12 -4.47 -24.55
N ASN A 440 8.75 -4.87 -23.32
CA ASN A 440 7.87 -4.09 -22.46
C ASN A 440 8.58 -3.50 -21.25
N PHE A 441 9.42 -4.27 -20.54
CA PHE A 441 9.93 -3.85 -19.24
C PHE A 441 10.93 -2.71 -19.35
N ARG A 442 12.00 -2.88 -20.12
CA ARG A 442 13.08 -1.88 -20.25
C ARG A 442 12.64 -0.63 -21.02
N PRO A 443 11.92 -0.72 -22.16
CA PRO A 443 11.50 0.45 -22.93
C PRO A 443 10.46 1.34 -22.22
N LYS A 444 9.73 0.80 -21.23
CA LYS A 444 8.69 1.51 -20.47
C LYS A 444 9.12 1.92 -19.06
N GLN A 445 10.42 1.88 -18.74
CA GLN A 445 10.96 2.47 -17.51
C GLN A 445 10.78 4.00 -17.48
N CYS A 446 11.04 4.59 -16.31
CA CYS A 446 10.96 6.03 -16.08
C CYS A 446 11.82 6.85 -17.07
N LYS A 447 11.17 7.74 -17.82
CA LYS A 447 11.81 8.68 -18.76
C LYS A 447 11.93 10.05 -18.12
N ILE A 448 13.12 10.37 -17.59
CA ILE A 448 13.41 11.69 -17.01
C ILE A 448 13.49 12.71 -18.14
N VAL A 449 12.85 13.87 -17.95
CA VAL A 449 12.94 14.99 -18.88
C VAL A 449 14.13 15.82 -18.45
N GLU A 450 15.19 15.81 -19.25
CA GLU A 450 16.32 16.74 -19.06
C GLU A 450 15.86 18.14 -19.46
N HIS A 451 15.70 19.01 -18.47
CA HIS A 451 15.56 20.44 -18.73
C HIS A 451 16.95 20.98 -19.06
N ASN A 452 17.28 21.05 -20.36
CA ASN A 452 18.43 21.82 -20.81
C ASN A 452 18.22 23.27 -20.37
N ASN A 453 19.04 23.73 -19.41
CA ASN A 453 19.09 25.12 -18.96
C ASN A 453 19.55 26.05 -20.08
#